data_AF-A0A015M4D8-F1
#
_entry.id   AF-A0A015M4D8-F1
#
_cell.length_a   1.000
_cell.length_b   1.000
_cell.length_c   1.000
_cell.angle_alpha   90.00
_cell.angle_beta   90.00
_cell.angle_gamma   90.00
#
_symmetry.space_group_name_H-M   'P 1'
#
loop_
_entity.id
_entity.type
_entity.pdbx_description
1 polymer ?
#
loop_
_entity_poly.entity_id
_entity_poly.type
_entity_poly.pdbx_seq_one_letter_code
_entity_poly.pdbx_strand_id
1 'polypeptide(L)'
;MRHRLITAQRYRFLFLPSQYIYKPIKHLQYTHGIDYPDYGFKIPYNQDAFNIPIHTVEPYNPTLSGFFPSKYKDIIPKEPIYTATGDFIIPGSREWFTHMYRLDCARKAAPPSPVLSLDERRNLLQKEADHIGDSIIEKEKQ
;
A
#
# COMPACT_ATOMS: atom_id res chain seq x y z
N MET A 1 24.61 -37.08 -0.77
CA MET A 1 24.04 -36.08 0.16
C MET A 1 24.86 -35.87 1.43
N ARG A 2 25.36 -36.90 2.12
CA ARG A 2 26.12 -36.77 3.40
C ARG A 2 27.32 -35.82 3.35
N HIS A 3 28.08 -35.82 2.25
CA HIS A 3 29.25 -34.94 2.08
C HIS A 3 28.91 -33.44 2.10
N ARG A 4 27.73 -33.05 1.58
CA ARG A 4 27.32 -31.62 1.56
C ARG A 4 26.96 -31.12 2.96
N LEU A 5 26.33 -31.96 3.77
CA LEU A 5 25.97 -31.62 5.16
C LEU A 5 27.21 -31.47 6.05
N ILE A 6 28.17 -32.40 5.93
CA ILE A 6 29.43 -32.35 6.68
C ILE A 6 30.21 -31.08 6.30
N THR A 7 30.28 -30.76 5.01
CA THR A 7 30.92 -29.54 4.51
C THR A 7 30.21 -28.29 5.03
N ALA A 8 28.88 -28.24 4.99
CA ALA A 8 28.12 -27.09 5.47
C ALA A 8 28.23 -26.91 6.99
N GLN A 9 28.31 -28.00 7.78
CA GLN A 9 28.61 -27.93 9.22
C GLN A 9 30.05 -27.45 9.47
N ARG A 10 31.02 -27.99 8.74
CA ARG A 10 32.44 -27.61 8.86
C ARG A 10 32.68 -26.12 8.61
N TYR A 11 32.00 -25.57 7.61
CA TYR A 11 32.09 -24.14 7.27
C TYR A 11 30.98 -23.27 7.89
N ARG A 12 30.15 -23.83 8.79
CA ARG A 12 29.10 -23.11 9.54
C ARG A 12 28.05 -22.41 8.66
N PHE A 13 27.73 -22.99 7.50
CA PHE A 13 26.66 -22.50 6.61
C PHE A 13 25.25 -22.99 7.01
N LEU A 14 25.16 -23.97 7.92
CA LEU A 14 23.89 -24.42 8.46
C LEU A 14 23.60 -23.66 9.75
N PHE A 15 22.64 -22.75 9.69
CA PHE A 15 22.13 -22.02 10.85
C PHE A 15 20.97 -22.80 11.45
N LEU A 16 21.17 -23.36 12.63
CA LEU A 16 20.04 -23.75 13.47
C LEU A 16 19.38 -22.46 14.00
N PRO A 17 18.06 -22.41 14.22
CA PRO A 17 17.37 -21.21 14.73
C PRO A 17 17.96 -20.66 16.04
N SER A 18 18.67 -21.49 16.81
CA SER A 18 19.33 -21.15 18.07
C SER A 18 20.76 -20.62 17.93
N GLN A 19 21.34 -20.57 16.72
CA GLN A 19 22.71 -20.11 16.52
C GLN A 19 22.78 -18.60 16.21
N TYR A 20 23.48 -17.86 17.07
CA TYR A 20 23.87 -16.47 16.82
C TYR A 20 25.32 -16.38 16.31
N ILE A 21 25.55 -15.52 15.30
CA ILE A 21 26.89 -15.24 14.78
C ILE A 21 27.47 -14.03 15.54
N TYR A 22 28.32 -14.28 16.52
CA TYR A 22 29.05 -13.24 17.26
C TYR A 22 30.39 -12.85 16.61
N LYS A 23 30.68 -13.37 15.42
CA LYS A 23 31.93 -13.07 14.70
C LYS A 23 31.68 -11.93 13.71
N PRO A 24 32.54 -10.91 13.65
CA PRO A 24 32.44 -9.88 12.61
C PRO A 24 32.58 -10.55 11.24
N ILE A 25 31.62 -10.31 10.36
CA ILE A 25 31.59 -10.83 8.99
C ILE A 25 32.60 -10.02 8.16
N LYS A 26 33.86 -10.45 8.18
CA LYS A 26 35.00 -9.71 7.59
C LYS A 26 35.01 -9.67 6.05
N HIS A 27 34.12 -10.40 5.38
CA HIS A 27 34.02 -10.40 3.92
C HIS A 27 33.02 -9.39 3.37
N LEU A 28 32.43 -8.55 4.23
CA LEU A 28 31.75 -7.32 3.82
C LEU A 28 32.68 -6.11 3.92
N GLN A 29 33.96 -6.30 3.64
CA GLN A 29 34.87 -5.19 3.40
C GLN A 29 34.68 -4.79 1.93
N TYR A 30 33.74 -3.89 1.69
CA TYR A 30 33.62 -3.25 0.38
C TYR A 30 34.89 -2.40 0.19
N THR A 31 35.83 -2.92 -0.60
CA THR A 31 37.06 -2.19 -0.98
C THR A 31 36.76 -1.05 -1.96
N HIS A 32 35.57 -1.04 -2.54
CA HIS A 32 35.05 -0.01 -3.45
C HIS A 32 33.78 0.58 -2.84
N GLY A 33 33.61 1.89 -2.91
CA GLY A 33 32.40 2.58 -2.47
C GLY A 33 31.22 2.36 -3.43
N ILE A 34 30.35 3.35 -3.55
CA ILE A 34 29.28 3.43 -4.57
C ILE A 34 29.90 3.67 -5.97
N ASP A 35 30.96 2.97 -6.31
CA ASP A 35 31.46 2.90 -7.68
C ASP A 35 30.54 1.92 -8.39
N TYR A 36 29.47 2.42 -9.00
CA TYR A 36 28.38 1.66 -9.64
C TYR A 36 28.93 0.54 -10.55
N PRO A 37 28.95 -0.74 -10.11
CA PRO A 37 29.32 -1.82 -10.99
C PRO A 37 28.06 -2.28 -11.71
N ASP A 38 28.17 -2.52 -13.01
CA ASP A 38 27.14 -3.18 -13.78
C ASP A 38 27.07 -4.66 -13.35
N TYR A 39 26.42 -4.91 -12.22
CA TYR A 39 26.27 -6.24 -11.65
C TYR A 39 25.24 -7.10 -12.41
N GLY A 40 24.59 -6.59 -13.45
CA GLY A 40 23.54 -7.29 -14.18
C GLY A 40 22.27 -7.56 -13.36
N PHE A 41 22.16 -7.04 -12.13
CA PHE A 41 20.96 -7.08 -11.31
C PHE A 41 20.73 -5.73 -10.62
N LYS A 42 19.46 -5.36 -10.43
CA LYS A 42 19.08 -4.08 -9.80
C LYS A 42 19.37 -4.13 -8.31
N ILE A 43 20.33 -3.35 -7.84
CA ILE A 43 20.56 -3.11 -6.41
C ILE A 43 19.59 -2.02 -5.96
N PRO A 44 18.81 -2.23 -4.88
CA PRO A 44 17.98 -1.17 -4.32
C PRO A 44 18.87 -0.10 -3.69
N TYR A 45 19.07 1.00 -4.42
CA TYR A 45 19.73 2.18 -3.89
C TYR A 45 18.79 2.89 -2.92
N ASN A 46 19.22 3.09 -1.67
CA ASN A 46 18.67 4.13 -0.80
C ASN A 46 19.24 5.47 -1.27
N GLN A 47 18.74 5.95 -2.39
CA GLN A 47 18.93 7.33 -2.79
C GLN A 47 17.99 8.15 -1.90
N ASP A 48 18.47 8.49 -0.71
CA ASP A 48 18.26 9.79 -0.06
C ASP A 48 18.71 9.72 1.41
N ALA A 49 19.58 10.65 1.79
CA ALA A 49 19.95 10.96 3.17
C ALA A 49 18.81 11.64 3.96
N PHE A 50 17.56 11.41 3.56
CA PHE A 50 16.35 11.87 4.23
C PHE A 50 15.47 10.65 4.40
N ASN A 51 14.98 10.42 5.63
CA ASN A 51 14.11 9.31 6.03
C ASN A 51 12.79 9.25 5.23
N ILE A 52 12.85 8.98 3.93
CA ILE A 52 11.70 8.70 3.10
C ILE A 52 11.83 7.22 2.75
N PRO A 53 11.01 6.33 3.35
CA PRO A 53 11.00 4.95 2.93
C PRO A 53 10.69 4.93 1.42
N ILE A 54 11.63 4.43 0.63
CA ILE A 54 11.42 4.20 -0.79
C ILE A 54 10.33 3.13 -0.87
N HIS A 55 9.12 3.55 -1.20
CA HIS A 55 8.00 2.64 -1.37
C HIS A 55 8.31 1.82 -2.63
N THR A 56 8.61 0.54 -2.43
CA THR A 56 8.87 -0.41 -3.54
C THR A 56 7.64 -0.67 -4.39
N VAL A 57 6.47 -0.25 -3.92
CA VAL A 57 5.18 -0.35 -4.60
C VAL A 57 4.74 1.04 -5.02
N GLU A 58 4.31 1.17 -6.28
CA GLU A 58 3.76 2.41 -6.82
C GLU A 58 2.54 2.85 -5.99
N PRO A 59 2.41 4.15 -5.63
CA PRO A 59 1.24 4.66 -4.93
C PRO A 59 -0.04 4.28 -5.67
N TYR A 60 -1.09 3.89 -4.93
CA TYR A 60 -2.38 3.56 -5.52
C TYR A 60 -2.90 4.75 -6.35
N ASN A 61 -2.85 4.61 -7.68
CA ASN A 61 -3.40 5.59 -8.60
C ASN A 61 -4.66 5.02 -9.25
N PRO A 62 -5.86 5.31 -8.70
CA PRO A 62 -7.13 4.83 -9.25
C PRO A 62 -7.45 5.44 -10.63
N THR A 63 -6.78 6.54 -10.97
CA THR A 63 -6.98 7.29 -12.22
C THR A 63 -6.17 6.64 -13.33
N LEU A 64 -6.79 5.67 -14.01
CA LEU A 64 -6.18 5.00 -15.15
C LEU A 64 -5.95 6.00 -16.30
N SER A 65 -4.72 6.04 -16.83
CA SER A 65 -4.32 6.87 -17.97
C SER A 65 -4.94 6.42 -19.33
N GLY A 66 -6.05 5.68 -19.31
CA GLY A 66 -6.66 5.05 -20.49
C GLY A 66 -8.17 5.24 -20.61
N PHE A 67 -8.79 4.51 -21.55
CA PHE A 67 -10.23 4.55 -21.76
C PHE A 67 -10.98 3.95 -20.57
N PHE A 68 -11.67 4.80 -19.82
CA PHE A 68 -12.39 4.43 -18.62
C PHE A 68 -13.91 4.59 -18.80
N PRO A 69 -14.72 3.55 -18.58
CA PRO A 69 -16.17 3.67 -18.65
C PRO A 69 -16.70 4.73 -17.68
N SER A 70 -17.37 5.75 -18.20
CA SER A 70 -17.90 6.87 -17.41
C SER A 70 -18.79 6.42 -16.24
N LYS A 71 -19.55 5.33 -16.43
CA LYS A 71 -20.43 4.72 -15.42
C LYS A 71 -19.73 4.31 -14.12
N TYR A 72 -18.40 4.16 -14.13
CA TYR A 72 -17.64 3.72 -12.97
C TYR A 72 -16.93 4.88 -12.24
N LYS A 73 -16.96 6.11 -12.76
CA LYS A 73 -16.16 7.23 -12.22
C LYS A 73 -16.54 7.59 -10.78
N ASP A 74 -17.82 7.53 -10.46
CA ASP A 74 -18.33 7.94 -9.15
C ASP A 74 -18.20 6.83 -8.09
N ILE A 75 -17.88 5.60 -8.52
CA ILE A 75 -17.77 4.43 -7.63
C ILE A 75 -16.33 3.92 -7.51
N ILE A 76 -15.34 4.67 -8.02
CA ILE A 76 -13.93 4.27 -7.91
C ILE A 76 -13.52 4.28 -6.43
N PRO A 77 -13.04 3.16 -5.88
CA PRO A 77 -12.54 3.12 -4.52
C PRO A 77 -11.37 4.09 -4.35
N LYS A 78 -11.41 4.86 -3.26
CA LYS A 78 -10.31 5.75 -2.88
C LYS A 78 -9.15 4.99 -2.24
N GLU A 79 -9.45 3.80 -1.71
CA GLU A 79 -8.51 2.93 -1.04
C GLU A 79 -8.16 1.70 -1.89
N PRO A 80 -6.94 1.15 -1.74
CA PRO A 80 -6.52 -0.06 -2.43
C PRO A 80 -7.42 -1.25 -2.08
N ILE A 81 -7.74 -2.07 -3.07
CA ILE A 81 -8.63 -3.22 -2.93
C ILE A 81 -7.76 -4.48 -2.84
N TYR A 82 -8.10 -5.37 -1.90
CA TYR A 82 -7.41 -6.63 -1.70
C TYR A 82 -8.37 -7.82 -1.83
N THR A 83 -7.83 -8.96 -2.26
CA THR A 83 -8.53 -10.24 -2.25
C THR A 83 -8.62 -10.78 -0.81
N ALA A 84 -9.50 -11.76 -0.55
CA ALA A 84 -9.60 -12.42 0.76
C ALA A 84 -8.27 -13.06 1.24
N THR A 85 -7.36 -13.37 0.31
CA THR A 85 -6.00 -13.86 0.56
C THR A 85 -5.00 -12.76 0.91
N GLY A 86 -5.38 -11.49 0.82
CA GLY A 86 -4.51 -10.33 1.04
C GLY A 86 -3.78 -9.83 -0.21
N ASP A 87 -4.06 -10.40 -1.38
CA ASP A 87 -3.41 -10.00 -2.63
C ASP A 87 -3.97 -8.67 -3.16
N PHE A 88 -3.08 -7.75 -3.55
CA PHE A 88 -3.45 -6.45 -4.09
C PHE A 88 -4.05 -6.56 -5.50
N ILE A 89 -5.24 -5.98 -5.69
CA ILE A 89 -5.92 -5.95 -6.98
C ILE A 89 -5.48 -4.71 -7.75
N ILE A 90 -4.72 -4.94 -8.84
CA ILE A 90 -4.17 -3.88 -9.69
C ILE A 90 -5.32 -3.10 -10.38
N PRO A 91 -5.41 -1.77 -10.24
CA PRO A 91 -6.36 -0.94 -10.98
C PRO A 91 -6.31 -1.22 -12.49
N GLY A 92 -7.48 -1.34 -13.12
CA GLY A 92 -7.59 -1.59 -14.57
C GLY A 92 -7.39 -3.05 -15.00
N SER A 93 -7.02 -3.96 -14.09
CA SER A 93 -7.04 -5.40 -14.33
C SER A 93 -8.47 -5.95 -14.49
N ARG A 94 -8.58 -7.17 -15.02
CA ARG A 94 -9.88 -7.87 -15.15
C ARG A 94 -10.58 -8.05 -13.80
N GLU A 95 -9.82 -8.38 -12.77
CA GLU A 95 -10.31 -8.61 -11.41
C GLU A 95 -10.86 -7.31 -10.81
N TRP A 96 -10.13 -6.22 -11.04
CA TRP A 96 -10.56 -4.89 -10.65
C TRP A 96 -11.91 -4.52 -11.30
N PHE A 97 -12.06 -4.73 -12.62
CA PHE A 97 -13.34 -4.49 -13.29
C PHE A 97 -14.47 -5.40 -12.80
N THR A 98 -14.16 -6.64 -12.41
CA THR A 98 -15.13 -7.56 -11.82
C THR A 98 -15.62 -7.04 -10.46
N HIS A 99 -14.71 -6.50 -9.65
CA HIS A 99 -15.05 -5.86 -8.38
C HIS A 99 -15.92 -4.62 -8.60
N MET A 100 -15.52 -3.75 -9.53
CA MET A 100 -16.28 -2.55 -9.91
C MET A 100 -17.69 -2.86 -10.41
N TYR A 101 -17.86 -3.94 -11.19
CA TYR A 101 -19.17 -4.39 -11.64
C TYR A 101 -20.08 -4.79 -10.47
N ARG A 102 -19.55 -5.51 -9.47
CA ARG A 102 -20.31 -5.86 -8.26
C ARG A 102 -20.72 -4.63 -7.47
N LEU A 103 -19.84 -3.62 -7.35
CA LEU A 103 -20.16 -2.34 -6.72
C LEU A 103 -21.26 -1.59 -7.49
N ASP A 104 -21.21 -1.58 -8.83
CA ASP A 104 -22.26 -0.97 -9.65
C ASP A 104 -23.61 -1.68 -9.49
N CYS A 105 -23.61 -3.03 -9.46
CA CYS A 105 -24.80 -3.82 -9.16
C CYS A 105 -25.35 -3.51 -7.77
N ALA A 106 -24.50 -3.43 -6.74
CA ALA A 106 -24.90 -3.10 -5.38
C ALA A 106 -25.49 -1.68 -5.29
N ARG A 107 -24.89 -0.70 -5.98
CA ARG A 107 -25.40 0.67 -6.07
C ARG A 107 -26.78 0.72 -6.74
N LYS A 108 -27.00 -0.07 -7.79
CA LYS A 108 -28.29 -0.15 -8.50
C LYS A 108 -29.36 -0.89 -7.72
N ALA A 109 -28.95 -1.89 -6.92
CA ALA A 109 -29.84 -2.68 -6.08
C ALA A 109 -30.16 -1.98 -4.74
N ALA A 110 -29.30 -1.05 -4.30
CA ALA A 110 -29.60 -0.21 -3.15
C ALA A 110 -30.87 0.60 -3.45
N PRO A 111 -31.79 0.76 -2.47
CA PRO A 111 -32.85 1.73 -2.61
C PRO A 111 -32.21 3.08 -2.95
N PRO A 112 -32.83 3.90 -3.82
CA PRO A 112 -32.30 5.24 -4.08
C PRO A 112 -32.04 5.87 -2.72
N SER A 113 -30.80 6.32 -2.48
CA SER A 113 -30.48 7.10 -1.28
C SER A 113 -31.63 8.09 -1.12
N PRO A 114 -32.27 8.18 0.08
CA PRO A 114 -33.39 9.10 0.25
C PRO A 114 -32.93 10.41 -0.35
N VAL A 115 -33.62 10.85 -1.40
CA VAL A 115 -33.30 12.11 -2.05
C VAL A 115 -33.58 13.12 -0.96
N LEU A 116 -32.53 13.49 -0.24
CA LEU A 116 -32.65 14.41 0.86
C LEU A 116 -33.25 15.66 0.25
N SER A 117 -34.41 16.04 0.77
CA SER A 117 -35.01 17.32 0.44
C SER A 117 -33.92 18.40 0.60
N LEU A 118 -33.99 19.45 -0.21
CA LEU A 118 -33.04 20.55 -0.15
C LEU A 118 -32.95 21.12 1.28
N ASP A 119 -34.05 21.04 2.03
CA ASP A 119 -34.12 21.46 3.43
C ASP A 119 -33.46 20.46 4.39
N GLU A 120 -33.60 19.16 4.15
CA GLU A 120 -32.89 18.13 4.93
C GLU A 120 -31.37 18.24 4.73
N ARG A 121 -30.94 18.54 3.49
CA ARG A 121 -29.53 18.77 3.17
C ARG A 121 -28.99 20.05 3.81
N ARG A 122 -29.77 21.13 3.86
CA ARG A 122 -29.43 22.36 4.59
C ARG A 122 -29.29 22.11 6.08
N ASN A 123 -30.22 21.37 6.68
CA ASN A 123 -30.20 21.06 8.10
C ASN A 123 -28.97 20.23 8.50
N LEU A 124 -28.54 19.27 7.67
CA LEU A 124 -27.33 18.51 7.91
C LEU A 124 -26.06 19.38 7.84
N LEU A 125 -25.96 20.25 6.84
CA LEU A 125 -24.82 21.17 6.70
C LEU A 125 -24.73 22.13 7.89
N GLN A 126 -25.87 22.62 8.38
CA GLN A 126 -25.90 23.46 9.57
C GLN A 126 -25.41 22.70 10.80
N LYS A 127 -25.88 21.46 10.99
CA LYS A 127 -25.49 20.62 12.13
C LYS A 127 -24.01 20.24 12.12
N GLU A 128 -23.43 20.01 10.94
CA GLU A 128 -21.99 19.80 10.77
C GLU A 128 -21.19 21.08 11.07
N ALA A 129 -21.67 22.25 10.63
CA ALA A 129 -21.02 23.52 10.92
C ALA A 129 -21.03 23.85 12.42
N ASP A 130 -22.15 23.60 13.10
CA ASP A 130 -22.30 23.80 14.54
C ASP A 130 -21.34 22.87 15.31
N HIS A 131 -21.26 21.59 14.94
CA HIS A 131 -20.32 20.64 15.54
C HIS A 131 -18.85 21.03 15.32
N ILE A 132 -18.50 21.55 14.14
CA ILE A 132 -17.14 22.04 13.86
C ILE A 132 -16.84 23.25 14.75
N GLY A 133 -17.79 24.19 14.88
CA GLY A 133 -17.69 25.34 15.78
C GLY A 133 -17.41 24.92 17.23
N ASP A 134 -18.18 23.98 17.76
CA ASP A 134 -18.01 23.48 19.13
C ASP A 134 -16.63 22.84 19.34
N SER A 135 -16.16 22.05 18.36
CA SER A 135 -14.84 21.42 18.43
C SER A 135 -13.66 22.41 18.34
N ILE A 136 -13.88 23.59 17.75
CA ILE A 136 -12.88 24.68 17.71
C ILE A 136 -12.89 25.44 19.04
N ILE A 137 -14.07 25.73 19.59
CA ILE A 137 -14.22 26.41 20.89
C ILE A 137 -13.65 25.56 22.04
N GLU A 138 -13.82 24.24 22.01
CA GLU A 138 -13.21 23.34 23.00
C GLU A 138 -11.67 23.32 22.93
N LYS A 139 -11.09 23.52 21.74
CA LYS A 139 -9.63 23.57 21.54
C LYS A 139 -9.00 24.90 21.93
N GLU A 140 -9.75 26.02 21.91
CA GLU A 140 -9.27 27.33 22.36
C GLU A 140 -9.32 27.52 23.88
N LYS A 141 -9.94 26.60 24.63
CA LYS A 141 -10.12 26.68 26.09
C LYS A 141 -9.10 25.87 26.90
N GLN A 142 -8.18 25.16 26.24
CA GLN A 142 -7.03 24.45 26.82
C GLN A 142 -5.74 25.26 26.64
#